data_AF-A0A9P8J584-F1
#
_entry.id   AF-A0A9P8J584-F1
#
_cell.length_a   1.000
_cell.length_b   1.000
_cell.length_c   1.000
_cell.angle_alpha   90.00
_cell.angle_beta   90.00
_cell.angle_gamma   90.00
#
_symmetry.space_group_name_H-M   'P 1'
#
loop_
_entity.id
_entity.type
_entity.pdbx_description
1 polymer ?
#
loop_
_entity_poly.entity_id
_entity_poly.type
_entity_poly.pdbx_seq_one_letter_code
_entity_poly.pdbx_strand_id
1 'polypeptide(L)'
;MLHISHDRKAKKYRQSAKRTAAGIPTWSPTVVLICRSAAYVWQSGRDAQFSADCGRTKEKRKQTKMTSAVFYVHGGGYVTGSVEFLRKQIEARVEATGIPFFAPGYRLAPRHPHLVPHEDCFAALRWVHENSADKFNVDNSRLAVFGESAGGGLAAGLALRARDENLSPPLAKQILVYPMMDDRNSIPNPEVEHLFTWSHDNNKTAWKALIGDKDGEIDCYGAAARASNLRGLPSTYLDVGSLDIFVHDTVDYAQRLMRENVEVELHVWPRVPHGFEGLAPQTRYGKMAMKSRDATVRSL
;
A
#
# COMPACT_ATOMS: atom_id res chain seq x y z
N MET A 1 -37.74 -3.42 -8.03
CA MET A 1 -36.72 -3.84 -9.02
C MET A 1 -35.80 -2.67 -9.28
N LEU A 2 -34.74 -2.51 -8.47
CA LEU A 2 -33.73 -1.47 -8.66
C LEU A 2 -32.57 -2.08 -9.44
N HIS A 3 -32.40 -1.60 -10.67
CA HIS A 3 -31.31 -2.00 -11.56
C HIS A 3 -29.96 -1.55 -10.96
N ILE A 4 -29.16 -2.51 -10.51
CA ILE A 4 -27.76 -2.31 -10.15
C ILE A 4 -26.99 -2.12 -11.46
N SER A 5 -26.80 -0.87 -11.85
CA SER A 5 -25.90 -0.46 -12.93
C SER A 5 -24.47 -0.85 -12.56
N HIS A 6 -24.07 -2.06 -12.92
CA HIS A 6 -22.69 -2.49 -12.87
C HIS A 6 -21.83 -1.57 -13.74
N ASP A 7 -20.84 -1.00 -13.08
CA ASP A 7 -19.93 0.04 -13.53
C ASP A 7 -19.34 -0.23 -14.93
N ARG A 8 -19.76 0.57 -15.91
CA ARG A 8 -19.24 0.53 -17.29
C ARG A 8 -17.75 0.92 -17.35
N LYS A 9 -17.17 1.55 -16.33
CA LYS A 9 -15.74 1.93 -16.31
C LYS A 9 -14.81 0.76 -15.96
N ALA A 10 -15.25 -0.17 -15.10
CA ALA A 10 -14.48 -1.40 -14.79
C ALA A 10 -14.25 -2.29 -16.03
N LYS A 11 -15.18 -2.29 -17.00
CA LYS A 11 -15.01 -3.01 -18.28
C LYS A 11 -13.93 -2.40 -19.19
N LYS A 12 -13.71 -1.08 -19.15
CA LYS A 12 -12.63 -0.42 -19.92
C LYS A 12 -11.24 -0.79 -19.37
N TYR A 13 -11.13 -1.03 -18.05
CA TYR A 13 -9.90 -1.48 -17.40
C TYR A 13 -9.40 -2.83 -17.96
N ARG A 14 -10.31 -3.74 -18.32
CA ARG A 14 -9.96 -5.03 -18.95
C ARG A 14 -9.50 -4.92 -20.42
N GLN A 15 -9.83 -3.83 -21.12
CA GLN A 15 -9.58 -3.69 -22.56
C GLN A 15 -8.31 -2.90 -22.92
N SER A 16 -7.77 -2.06 -22.03
CA SER A 16 -6.57 -1.25 -22.33
C SER A 16 -5.23 -1.97 -22.11
N ALA A 17 -5.23 -3.11 -21.40
CA ALA A 17 -4.07 -3.98 -21.29
C ALA A 17 -3.89 -4.76 -22.61
N LYS A 18 -3.11 -4.23 -23.56
CA LYS A 18 -2.70 -4.93 -24.77
C LYS A 18 -2.07 -6.27 -24.40
N ARG A 19 -2.84 -7.35 -24.54
CA ARG A 19 -2.40 -8.74 -24.37
C ARG A 19 -1.54 -9.13 -25.57
N THR A 20 -0.26 -9.42 -25.36
CA THR A 20 0.51 -10.24 -26.30
C THR A 20 0.14 -11.70 -26.07
N ALA A 21 0.23 -12.52 -27.13
CA ALA A 21 -0.26 -13.89 -27.22
C ALA A 21 0.38 -14.93 -26.27
N ALA A 22 1.13 -14.49 -25.25
CA ALA A 22 1.75 -15.33 -24.23
C ALA A 22 1.51 -14.87 -22.78
N GLY A 23 0.72 -13.80 -22.53
CA GLY A 23 0.31 -13.43 -21.17
C GLY A 23 1.42 -13.00 -20.19
N ILE A 24 2.68 -12.95 -20.62
CA ILE A 24 3.82 -12.51 -19.80
C ILE A 24 4.05 -11.02 -20.06
N PRO A 25 3.94 -10.14 -19.05
CA PRO A 25 4.33 -8.74 -19.20
C PRO A 25 5.81 -8.65 -19.60
N THR A 26 6.17 -7.71 -20.48
CA THR A 26 7.58 -7.46 -20.88
C THR A 26 8.45 -6.89 -19.74
N TRP A 27 7.87 -6.66 -18.58
CA TRP A 27 8.53 -6.24 -17.35
C TRP A 27 8.23 -7.23 -16.24
N SER A 28 9.26 -7.55 -15.46
CA SER A 28 9.20 -8.53 -14.40
C SER A 28 9.12 -7.84 -13.04
N PRO A 29 7.97 -7.87 -12.34
CA PRO A 29 7.89 -7.27 -11.01
C PRO A 29 8.95 -7.85 -10.10
N THR A 30 9.68 -6.93 -9.45
CA THR A 30 10.64 -7.30 -8.43
C THR A 30 9.94 -7.22 -7.08
N VAL A 31 9.86 -8.31 -6.33
CA VAL A 31 9.33 -8.30 -4.95
C VAL A 31 10.45 -8.66 -4.01
N VAL A 32 10.75 -7.77 -3.06
CA VAL A 32 11.72 -8.02 -2.00
C VAL A 32 10.97 -8.45 -0.75
N LEU A 33 11.12 -9.70 -0.35
CA LEU A 33 10.73 -10.18 0.97
C LEU A 33 11.83 -9.81 1.97
N ILE A 34 11.46 -9.23 3.10
CA ILE A 34 12.34 -8.89 4.22
C ILE A 34 11.82 -9.64 5.45
N CYS A 35 12.61 -10.59 5.98
CA CYS A 35 12.36 -11.37 7.20
C CYS A 35 13.52 -11.13 8.20
N ARG A 36 13.34 -11.46 9.50
CA ARG A 36 14.34 -11.21 10.56
C ARG A 36 15.75 -11.77 10.28
N SER A 37 15.85 -12.75 9.39
CA SER A 37 17.08 -13.51 9.14
C SER A 37 17.52 -13.51 7.67
N ALA A 38 16.76 -12.89 6.75
CA ALA A 38 17.08 -12.88 5.32
C ALA A 38 16.25 -11.85 4.54
N ALA A 39 16.78 -11.41 3.39
CA ALA A 39 16.01 -10.76 2.34
C ALA A 39 15.97 -11.65 1.09
N TYR A 40 14.81 -11.79 0.46
CA TYR A 40 14.58 -12.57 -0.76
C TYR A 40 14.09 -11.66 -1.87
N VAL A 41 14.56 -11.86 -3.11
CA VAL A 41 14.14 -11.06 -4.26
C VAL A 41 13.52 -11.99 -5.30
N TRP A 42 12.24 -11.80 -5.58
CA TRP A 42 11.60 -12.40 -6.75
C TRP A 42 11.67 -11.43 -7.92
N GLN A 43 11.96 -11.93 -9.12
CA GLN A 43 11.78 -11.23 -10.39
C GLN A 43 10.98 -12.15 -11.32
N SER A 44 9.87 -11.69 -11.89
CA SER A 44 9.14 -12.48 -12.90
C SER A 44 10.08 -13.04 -14.00
N GLY A 45 9.92 -14.30 -14.37
CA GLY A 45 10.73 -14.96 -15.40
C GLY A 45 12.13 -15.43 -14.97
N ARG A 46 12.60 -15.12 -13.75
CA ARG A 46 13.80 -15.74 -13.16
C ARG A 46 13.56 -16.03 -11.68
N ASP A 47 13.43 -17.31 -11.33
CA ASP A 47 13.59 -17.78 -9.95
C ASP A 47 15.05 -17.58 -9.53
N ALA A 48 15.45 -16.36 -9.19
CA ALA A 48 16.80 -16.10 -8.72
C ALA A 48 17.00 -16.75 -7.33
N GLN A 49 17.79 -17.83 -7.30
CA GLN A 49 18.15 -18.61 -6.11
C GLN A 49 18.88 -17.74 -5.07
N PHE A 50 18.35 -17.58 -3.85
CA PHE A 50 18.45 -18.38 -2.61
C PHE A 50 19.72 -18.18 -1.77
N SER A 51 19.53 -17.44 -0.67
CA SER A 51 19.99 -17.79 0.67
C SER A 51 19.01 -17.18 1.68
N ALA A 52 17.91 -17.89 1.95
CA ALA A 52 17.01 -17.56 3.04
C ALA A 52 17.17 -18.63 4.11
N ASP A 53 17.74 -18.25 5.23
CA ASP A 53 17.53 -18.94 6.49
C ASP A 53 16.44 -18.19 7.28
N CYS A 54 15.21 -18.17 6.77
CA CYS A 54 14.04 -17.86 7.63
C CYS A 54 13.67 -19.14 8.44
N GLY A 55 14.65 -19.86 9.03
CA GLY A 55 14.43 -21.00 9.95
C GLY A 55 14.93 -22.39 9.53
N ARG A 56 15.91 -22.52 8.61
CA ARG A 56 16.67 -23.74 8.31
C ARG A 56 17.83 -23.98 9.29
N THR A 57 17.53 -24.07 10.58
CA THR A 57 18.35 -24.98 11.42
C THR A 57 18.01 -26.42 11.01
N LYS A 58 19.03 -27.24 10.73
CA LYS A 58 18.94 -28.67 10.35
C LYS A 58 18.39 -29.57 11.48
N GLU A 59 17.47 -29.06 12.30
CA GLU A 59 16.74 -29.83 13.29
C GLU A 59 15.36 -30.15 12.74
N LYS A 60 14.98 -31.42 12.90
CA LYS A 60 13.72 -32.05 12.45
C LYS A 60 12.53 -31.08 12.44
N ARG A 61 11.79 -31.08 11.30
CA ARG A 61 10.48 -30.43 11.11
C ARG A 61 9.59 -30.54 12.37
N LYS A 62 9.64 -29.55 13.25
CA LYS A 62 8.49 -29.17 14.06
C LYS A 62 7.63 -28.31 13.14
N GLN A 63 6.36 -28.65 13.03
CA GLN A 63 5.38 -27.90 12.25
C GLN A 63 5.31 -26.48 12.81
N THR A 64 6.03 -25.55 12.19
CA THR A 64 6.07 -24.15 12.59
C THR A 64 4.74 -23.53 12.21
N LYS A 65 4.00 -22.99 13.19
CA LYS A 65 2.75 -22.26 12.97
C LYS A 65 2.94 -21.23 11.86
N MET A 66 2.04 -21.20 10.87
CA MET A 66 2.11 -20.23 9.77
C MET A 66 2.11 -18.80 10.32
N THR A 67 2.91 -17.92 9.70
CA THR A 67 3.05 -16.52 10.12
C THR A 67 2.09 -15.60 9.35
N SER A 68 1.76 -14.44 9.91
CA SER A 68 1.17 -13.33 9.15
C SER A 68 2.24 -12.65 8.28
N ALA A 69 1.82 -11.80 7.35
CA ALA A 69 2.72 -11.02 6.51
C ALA A 69 2.12 -9.67 6.10
N VAL A 70 2.98 -8.76 5.68
CA VAL A 70 2.61 -7.44 5.17
C VAL A 70 3.08 -7.28 3.73
N PHE A 71 2.19 -6.91 2.82
CA PHE A 71 2.53 -6.41 1.50
C PHE A 71 2.70 -4.88 1.58
N TYR A 72 3.95 -4.42 1.56
CA TYR A 72 4.33 -3.04 1.83
C TYR A 72 4.56 -2.25 0.53
N VAL A 73 3.87 -1.14 0.36
CA VAL A 73 4.02 -0.24 -0.80
C VAL A 73 4.59 1.09 -0.33
N HIS A 74 5.74 1.47 -0.89
CA HIS A 74 6.44 2.68 -0.45
C HIS A 74 5.78 3.98 -0.90
N GLY A 75 6.04 5.07 -0.18
CA GLY A 75 5.66 6.43 -0.56
C GLY A 75 6.59 7.08 -1.59
N GLY A 76 6.48 8.41 -1.75
CA GLY A 76 7.33 9.19 -2.66
C GLY A 76 6.58 9.86 -3.82
N GLY A 77 5.28 10.14 -3.66
CA GLY A 77 4.48 10.87 -4.63
C GLY A 77 4.38 10.20 -6.01
N TYR A 78 4.50 8.87 -6.08
CA TYR A 78 4.58 8.09 -7.33
C TYR A 78 5.79 8.39 -8.23
N VAL A 79 6.64 9.35 -7.87
CA VAL A 79 7.74 9.87 -8.69
C VAL A 79 9.12 9.59 -8.11
N THR A 80 9.19 9.25 -6.81
CA THR A 80 10.43 8.97 -6.07
C THR A 80 10.26 7.75 -5.15
N GLY A 81 11.34 7.37 -4.47
CA GLY A 81 11.38 6.25 -3.56
C GLY A 81 11.85 4.95 -4.23
N SER A 82 12.28 4.00 -3.40
CA SER A 82 12.57 2.63 -3.81
C SER A 82 12.60 1.74 -2.57
N VAL A 83 12.44 0.43 -2.78
CA VAL A 83 12.59 -0.55 -1.71
C VAL A 83 14.00 -0.50 -1.10
N GLU A 84 15.04 -0.31 -1.92
CA GLU A 84 16.42 -0.22 -1.45
C GLU A 84 16.64 1.02 -0.58
N PHE A 85 16.06 2.16 -0.96
CA PHE A 85 16.15 3.39 -0.17
C PHE A 85 15.50 3.26 1.22
N LEU A 86 14.39 2.52 1.31
CA LEU A 86 13.63 2.35 2.55
C LEU A 86 14.00 1.04 3.29
N ARG A 87 14.98 0.29 2.80
CA ARG A 87 15.32 -1.05 3.29
C ARG A 87 15.52 -1.10 4.80
N LYS A 88 16.33 -0.20 5.35
CA LYS A 88 16.62 -0.14 6.79
C LYS A 88 15.37 0.10 7.63
N GLN A 89 14.42 0.88 7.12
CA GLN A 89 13.18 1.19 7.83
C GLN A 89 12.24 -0.02 7.83
N ILE A 90 12.19 -0.75 6.72
CA ILE A 90 11.43 -2.00 6.63
C ILE A 90 12.05 -3.06 7.53
N GLU A 91 13.39 -3.22 7.51
CA GLU A 91 14.13 -4.14 8.39
C GLU A 91 13.85 -3.84 9.87
N ALA A 92 13.89 -2.56 10.28
CA ALA A 92 13.58 -2.16 11.66
C ALA A 92 12.15 -2.52 12.08
N ARG A 93 11.16 -2.43 11.18
CA ARG A 93 9.78 -2.86 11.46
C ARG A 93 9.65 -4.38 11.55
N VAL A 94 10.32 -5.11 10.67
CA VAL A 94 10.37 -6.58 10.73
C VAL A 94 11.02 -7.04 12.04
N GLU A 95 12.06 -6.35 12.50
CA GLU A 95 12.66 -6.59 13.82
C GLU A 95 11.65 -6.30 14.95
N ALA A 96 11.02 -5.13 14.95
CA ALA A 96 10.09 -4.68 15.99
C ALA A 96 8.79 -5.51 16.08
N THR A 97 8.31 -6.03 14.95
CA THR A 97 7.02 -6.75 14.87
C THR A 97 7.18 -8.27 14.80
N GLY A 98 8.30 -8.75 14.26
CA GLY A 98 8.49 -10.15 13.91
C GLY A 98 7.71 -10.62 12.69
N ILE A 99 7.03 -9.71 12.00
CA ILE A 99 6.20 -10.02 10.82
C ILE A 99 7.00 -9.72 9.54
N PRO A 100 7.05 -10.64 8.56
CA PRO A 100 7.74 -10.42 7.30
C PRO A 100 7.01 -9.43 6.38
N PHE A 101 7.79 -8.67 5.60
CA PHE A 101 7.31 -7.65 4.67
C PHE A 101 7.68 -8.01 3.23
N PHE A 102 6.71 -7.99 2.31
CA PHE A 102 6.91 -8.10 0.87
C PHE A 102 6.79 -6.72 0.23
N ALA A 103 7.87 -6.20 -0.33
CA ALA A 103 7.93 -4.87 -0.91
C ALA A 103 8.16 -4.92 -2.43
N PRO A 104 7.20 -4.49 -3.28
CA PRO A 104 7.38 -4.45 -4.72
C PRO A 104 8.22 -3.23 -5.13
N GLY A 105 9.20 -3.43 -6.00
CA GLY A 105 9.83 -2.35 -6.76
C GLY A 105 8.94 -1.98 -7.93
N TYR A 106 7.96 -1.11 -7.70
CA TYR A 106 7.02 -0.65 -8.74
C TYR A 106 7.62 0.51 -9.56
N ARG A 107 7.21 0.61 -10.83
CA ARG A 107 7.69 1.67 -11.72
C ARG A 107 7.07 3.02 -11.40
N LEU A 108 7.86 4.09 -11.60
CA LEU A 108 7.52 5.45 -11.19
C LEU A 108 7.11 6.34 -12.36
N ALA A 109 6.21 7.28 -12.06
CA ALA A 109 5.88 8.41 -12.91
C ALA A 109 7.05 9.41 -12.99
N PRO A 110 7.12 10.29 -14.00
CA PRO A 110 6.24 10.38 -15.17
C PRO A 110 6.57 9.36 -16.27
N ARG A 111 7.69 8.63 -16.15
CA ARG A 111 8.09 7.62 -17.16
C ARG A 111 7.06 6.50 -17.30
N HIS A 112 6.40 6.14 -16.20
CA HIS A 112 5.38 5.13 -16.14
C HIS A 112 4.14 5.69 -15.41
N PRO A 113 3.26 6.41 -16.12
CA PRO A 113 2.05 6.99 -15.53
C PRO A 113 1.02 5.91 -15.16
N HIS A 114 -0.06 6.29 -14.49
CA HIS A 114 -1.22 5.42 -14.22
C HIS A 114 -1.72 4.80 -15.54
N LEU A 115 -1.96 3.49 -15.65
CA LEU A 115 -2.16 2.48 -14.60
C LEU A 115 -0.88 1.76 -14.09
N VAL A 116 0.30 2.09 -14.62
CA VAL A 116 1.47 1.21 -14.52
C VAL A 116 1.92 0.92 -13.07
N PRO A 117 2.09 1.91 -12.17
CA PRO A 117 2.48 1.63 -10.79
C PRO A 117 1.50 0.70 -10.06
N HIS A 118 0.21 0.87 -10.34
CA HIS A 118 -0.85 0.04 -9.74
C HIS A 118 -0.85 -1.39 -10.29
N GLU A 119 -0.69 -1.59 -11.61
CA GLU A 119 -0.56 -2.93 -12.20
C GLU A 119 0.67 -3.67 -11.66
N ASP A 120 1.79 -2.97 -11.48
CA ASP A 120 3.01 -3.56 -10.94
C ASP A 120 2.80 -4.08 -9.51
N CYS A 121 2.22 -3.24 -8.65
CA CYS A 121 1.90 -3.61 -7.28
C CYS A 121 0.86 -4.73 -7.21
N PHE A 122 -0.18 -4.71 -8.07
CA PHE A 122 -1.22 -5.73 -8.04
C PHE A 122 -0.73 -7.08 -8.57
N ALA A 123 0.10 -7.08 -9.60
CA ALA A 123 0.75 -8.30 -10.08
C ALA A 123 1.64 -8.92 -8.99
N ALA A 124 2.40 -8.08 -8.28
CA ALA A 124 3.20 -8.51 -7.14
C ALA A 124 2.35 -9.04 -5.98
N LEU A 125 1.26 -8.37 -5.63
CA LEU A 125 0.34 -8.81 -4.56
C LEU A 125 -0.27 -10.17 -4.88
N ARG A 126 -0.74 -10.38 -6.10
CA ARG A 126 -1.28 -11.68 -6.53
C ARG A 126 -0.21 -12.77 -6.46
N TRP A 127 1.01 -12.48 -6.91
CA TRP A 127 2.11 -13.44 -6.81
C TRP A 127 2.39 -13.83 -5.35
N VAL A 128 2.46 -12.85 -4.44
CA VAL A 128 2.61 -13.09 -3.00
C VAL A 128 1.47 -13.96 -2.50
N HIS A 129 0.22 -13.60 -2.80
CA HIS A 129 -0.95 -14.37 -2.37
C HIS A 129 -0.95 -15.81 -2.90
N GLU A 130 -0.56 -16.04 -4.16
CA GLU A 130 -0.50 -17.38 -4.75
C GLU A 130 0.65 -18.26 -4.21
N ASN A 131 1.76 -17.65 -3.76
CA ASN A 131 3.01 -18.39 -3.51
C ASN A 131 3.42 -18.42 -2.03
N SER A 132 2.90 -17.54 -1.17
CA SER A 132 3.52 -17.32 0.14
C SER A 132 3.27 -18.41 1.17
N ALA A 133 2.17 -19.15 1.05
CA ALA A 133 1.92 -20.32 1.89
C ALA A 133 3.03 -21.37 1.71
N ASP A 134 3.28 -21.79 0.46
CA ASP A 134 4.23 -22.85 0.15
C ASP A 134 5.69 -22.40 0.27
N LYS A 135 6.00 -21.17 -0.18
CA LYS A 135 7.38 -20.69 -0.24
C LYS A 135 7.87 -20.05 1.06
N PHE A 136 6.97 -19.45 1.83
CA PHE A 136 7.34 -18.59 2.97
C PHE A 136 6.59 -18.94 4.27
N ASN A 137 5.78 -20.01 4.29
CA ASN A 137 4.99 -20.43 5.46
C ASN A 137 4.08 -19.31 6.00
N VAL A 138 3.53 -18.50 5.08
CA VAL A 138 2.61 -17.39 5.39
C VAL A 138 1.16 -17.86 5.29
N ASP A 139 0.36 -17.50 6.29
CA ASP A 139 -1.09 -17.64 6.25
C ASP A 139 -1.69 -16.47 5.47
N ASN A 140 -2.19 -16.73 4.26
CA ASN A 140 -2.80 -15.69 3.42
C ASN A 140 -4.05 -15.06 4.04
N SER A 141 -4.72 -15.72 4.99
CA SER A 141 -5.85 -15.11 5.72
C SER A 141 -5.40 -14.04 6.71
N ARG A 142 -4.07 -13.92 6.92
CA ARG A 142 -3.39 -12.94 7.77
C ARG A 142 -2.41 -12.07 6.96
N LEU A 143 -2.67 -11.90 5.67
CA LEU A 143 -1.93 -11.00 4.78
C LEU A 143 -2.58 -9.61 4.80
N ALA A 144 -1.81 -8.59 5.20
CA ALA A 144 -2.24 -7.20 5.14
C ALA A 144 -1.57 -6.44 3.99
N VAL A 145 -2.21 -5.38 3.50
CA VAL A 145 -1.53 -4.35 2.70
C VAL A 145 -1.16 -3.17 3.60
N PHE A 146 0.02 -2.61 3.41
CA PHE A 146 0.53 -1.46 4.14
C PHE A 146 1.08 -0.46 3.16
N GLY A 147 0.79 0.82 3.33
CA GLY A 147 1.46 1.84 2.55
C GLY A 147 1.47 3.21 3.21
N GLU A 148 2.43 4.03 2.78
CA GLU A 148 2.66 5.38 3.27
C GLU A 148 2.52 6.39 2.14
N SER A 149 1.86 7.52 2.37
CA SER A 149 1.75 8.60 1.37
C SER A 149 1.15 8.06 0.05
N ALA A 150 1.82 8.26 -1.09
CA ALA A 150 1.47 7.63 -2.37
C ALA A 150 1.33 6.10 -2.30
N GLY A 151 2.16 5.43 -1.49
CA GLY A 151 2.07 4.00 -1.24
C GLY A 151 0.82 3.62 -0.45
N GLY A 152 0.36 4.51 0.43
CA GLY A 152 -0.93 4.36 1.14
C GLY A 152 -2.10 4.46 0.16
N GLY A 153 -2.03 5.40 -0.79
CA GLY A 153 -2.96 5.48 -1.92
C GLY A 153 -3.01 4.20 -2.75
N LEU A 154 -1.84 3.68 -3.14
CA LEU A 154 -1.73 2.40 -3.84
C LEU A 154 -2.28 1.24 -3.01
N ALA A 155 -1.94 1.14 -1.71
CA ALA A 155 -2.43 0.08 -0.84
C ALA A 155 -3.95 0.07 -0.74
N ALA A 156 -4.60 1.23 -0.64
CA ALA A 156 -6.05 1.34 -0.67
C ALA A 156 -6.64 0.91 -2.03
N GLY A 157 -6.01 1.31 -3.14
CA GLY A 157 -6.37 0.85 -4.49
C GLY A 157 -6.24 -0.66 -4.68
N LEU A 158 -5.17 -1.26 -4.13
CA LEU A 158 -4.96 -2.71 -4.12
C LEU A 158 -6.03 -3.44 -3.31
N ALA A 159 -6.44 -2.89 -2.15
CA ALA A 159 -7.49 -3.48 -1.34
C ALA A 159 -8.84 -3.49 -2.08
N LEU A 160 -9.18 -2.38 -2.76
CA LEU A 160 -10.35 -2.29 -3.65
C LEU A 160 -10.30 -3.35 -4.74
N ARG A 161 -9.18 -3.44 -5.47
CA ARG A 161 -9.07 -4.40 -6.57
C ARG A 161 -9.04 -5.85 -6.09
N ALA A 162 -8.38 -6.15 -4.97
CA ALA A 162 -8.35 -7.49 -4.40
C ALA A 162 -9.76 -7.96 -4.01
N ARG A 163 -10.59 -7.08 -3.43
CA ARG A 163 -12.00 -7.33 -3.18
C ARG A 163 -12.77 -7.57 -4.48
N ASP A 164 -12.63 -6.66 -5.45
CA ASP A 164 -13.40 -6.70 -6.70
C ASP A 164 -13.04 -7.90 -7.59
N GLU A 165 -11.79 -8.39 -7.49
CA GLU A 165 -11.32 -9.63 -8.13
C GLU A 165 -11.53 -10.89 -7.28
N ASN A 166 -12.16 -10.78 -6.10
CA ASN A 166 -12.46 -11.88 -5.17
C ASN A 166 -11.24 -12.72 -4.77
N LEU A 167 -10.14 -12.05 -4.41
CA LEU A 167 -8.96 -12.72 -3.88
C LEU A 167 -9.35 -13.52 -2.62
N SER A 168 -9.01 -14.82 -2.57
CA SER A 168 -9.49 -15.74 -1.53
C SER A 168 -8.34 -16.59 -0.94
N PRO A 169 -8.03 -16.47 0.36
CA PRO A 169 -8.73 -15.66 1.36
C PRO A 169 -8.59 -14.15 1.11
N PRO A 170 -9.54 -13.33 1.59
CA PRO A 170 -9.45 -11.86 1.47
C PRO A 170 -8.26 -11.33 2.27
N LEU A 171 -7.81 -10.13 1.93
CA LEU A 171 -6.82 -9.42 2.74
C LEU A 171 -7.35 -9.24 4.17
N ALA A 172 -6.48 -9.40 5.16
CA ALA A 172 -6.85 -9.32 6.58
C ALA A 172 -7.07 -7.87 7.04
N LYS A 173 -6.21 -6.97 6.54
CA LYS A 173 -6.16 -5.57 6.96
C LYS A 173 -5.56 -4.69 5.86
N GLN A 174 -5.96 -3.42 5.81
CA GLN A 174 -5.23 -2.37 5.12
C GLN A 174 -4.72 -1.33 6.13
N ILE A 175 -3.43 -1.03 6.09
CA ILE A 175 -2.74 -0.12 7.01
C ILE A 175 -2.27 1.08 6.19
N LEU A 176 -2.97 2.20 6.32
CA LEU A 176 -2.85 3.37 5.46
C LEU A 176 -2.27 4.55 6.25
N VAL A 177 -1.03 4.90 5.96
CA VAL A 177 -0.30 5.93 6.69
C VAL A 177 -0.27 7.22 5.85
N TYR A 178 -0.88 8.30 6.35
CA TYR A 178 -1.14 9.59 5.69
C TYR A 178 -1.38 9.44 4.17
N PRO A 179 -2.38 8.64 3.76
CA PRO A 179 -2.46 8.14 2.40
C PRO A 179 -2.88 9.21 1.39
N MET A 180 -2.14 9.30 0.29
CA MET A 180 -2.45 10.16 -0.85
C MET A 180 -3.51 9.47 -1.73
N MET A 181 -4.80 9.74 -1.49
CA MET A 181 -5.91 8.97 -2.09
C MET A 181 -6.80 9.76 -3.06
N ASP A 182 -6.65 11.08 -3.12
CA ASP A 182 -7.50 11.97 -3.90
C ASP A 182 -6.67 12.90 -4.79
N ASP A 183 -6.90 12.83 -6.10
CA ASP A 183 -6.26 13.65 -7.12
C ASP A 183 -6.84 15.07 -7.20
N ARG A 184 -8.00 15.32 -6.59
CA ARG A 184 -8.64 16.65 -6.64
C ARG A 184 -7.94 17.70 -5.79
N ASN A 185 -7.03 17.25 -4.90
CA ASN A 185 -6.24 18.06 -3.97
C ASN A 185 -7.11 18.87 -2.98
N SER A 186 -6.58 19.16 -1.79
CA SER A 186 -7.26 20.06 -0.86
C SER A 186 -7.01 21.52 -1.23
N ILE A 187 -7.85 22.42 -0.69
CA ILE A 187 -7.67 23.87 -0.90
C ILE A 187 -6.48 24.32 -0.03
N PRO A 188 -5.47 25.01 -0.61
CA PRO A 188 -4.34 25.52 0.17
C PRO A 188 -4.78 26.52 1.26
N ASN A 189 -4.11 26.46 2.41
CA ASN A 189 -4.21 27.49 3.44
C ASN A 189 -2.83 28.16 3.62
N PRO A 190 -2.62 29.36 3.04
CA PRO A 190 -1.34 30.06 3.10
C PRO A 190 -0.82 30.34 4.53
N GLU A 191 -1.71 30.43 5.52
CA GLU A 191 -1.33 30.72 6.91
C GLU A 191 -0.51 29.59 7.55
N VAL A 192 -0.70 28.35 7.09
CA VAL A 192 -0.06 27.15 7.67
C VAL A 192 0.83 26.40 6.69
N GLU A 193 0.82 26.76 5.41
CA GLU A 193 1.54 26.05 4.35
C GLU A 193 3.05 25.98 4.58
N HIS A 194 3.64 27.01 5.20
CA HIS A 194 5.05 27.04 5.58
C HIS A 194 5.45 25.98 6.62
N LEU A 195 4.48 25.32 7.27
CA LEU A 195 4.70 24.23 8.22
C LEU A 195 4.64 22.84 7.54
N PHE A 196 4.22 22.77 6.28
CA PHE A 196 4.04 21.51 5.57
C PHE A 196 5.35 21.01 4.96
N THR A 197 5.61 19.73 5.19
CA THR A 197 6.76 19.01 4.61
C THR A 197 6.44 18.40 3.25
N TRP A 198 5.14 18.25 2.95
CA TRP A 198 4.59 17.93 1.65
C TRP A 198 3.53 19.00 1.31
N SER A 199 3.85 19.88 0.36
CA SER A 199 3.00 21.02 -0.01
C SER A 199 1.94 20.66 -1.07
N HIS A 200 0.95 21.52 -1.23
CA HIS A 200 -0.04 21.41 -2.30
C HIS A 200 0.61 21.40 -3.69
N ASP A 201 1.70 22.15 -3.89
CA ASP A 201 2.42 22.19 -5.16
C ASP A 201 3.22 20.90 -5.41
N ASN A 202 3.80 20.29 -4.37
CA ASN A 202 4.36 18.94 -4.48
C ASN A 202 3.28 17.93 -4.90
N ASN A 203 2.09 18.03 -4.30
CA ASN A 203 0.97 17.14 -4.59
C ASN A 203 0.47 17.31 -6.03
N LYS A 204 0.28 18.55 -6.51
CA LYS A 204 -0.08 18.84 -7.91
C LYS A 204 0.96 18.28 -8.87
N THR A 205 2.25 18.46 -8.56
CA THR A 205 3.35 17.96 -9.41
C THR A 205 3.34 16.44 -9.49
N ALA A 206 3.13 15.76 -8.35
CA ALA A 206 3.05 14.30 -8.26
C ALA A 206 1.84 13.73 -9.03
N TRP A 207 0.64 14.28 -8.82
CA TRP A 207 -0.55 13.89 -9.57
C TRP A 207 -0.39 14.17 -11.06
N LYS A 208 0.10 15.35 -11.44
CA LYS A 208 0.35 15.67 -12.85
C LYS A 208 1.35 14.72 -13.51
N ALA A 209 2.40 14.30 -12.80
CA ALA A 209 3.32 13.28 -13.30
C ALA A 209 2.62 11.93 -13.50
N LEU A 210 1.72 11.56 -12.59
CA LEU A 210 1.02 10.27 -12.62
C LEU A 210 -0.10 10.20 -13.67
N ILE A 211 -0.91 11.25 -13.83
CA ILE A 211 -2.12 11.23 -14.66
C ILE A 211 -2.14 12.25 -15.80
N GLY A 212 -1.17 13.17 -15.87
CA GLY A 212 -1.20 14.29 -16.80
C GLY A 212 -2.29 15.30 -16.40
N ASP A 213 -2.93 15.94 -17.37
CA ASP A 213 -4.04 16.89 -17.15
C ASP A 213 -5.41 16.18 -17.04
N LYS A 214 -5.43 14.98 -16.43
CA LYS A 214 -6.64 14.13 -16.29
C LYS A 214 -7.20 14.14 -14.87
N ASP A 215 -6.96 15.22 -14.14
CA ASP A 215 -7.55 15.44 -12.81
C ASP A 215 -9.07 15.27 -12.91
N GLY A 216 -9.69 14.50 -12.01
CA GLY A 216 -11.11 14.19 -12.14
C GLY A 216 -11.42 12.85 -12.82
N GLU A 217 -10.49 12.28 -13.59
CA GLU A 217 -10.79 11.20 -14.53
C GLU A 217 -10.14 9.85 -14.21
N ILE A 218 -9.24 9.82 -13.23
CA ILE A 218 -8.61 8.58 -12.72
C ILE A 218 -9.65 7.64 -12.10
N ASP A 219 -9.44 6.33 -12.27
CA ASP A 219 -10.29 5.31 -11.65
C ASP A 219 -10.05 5.18 -10.14
N CYS A 220 -10.94 4.44 -9.47
CA CYS A 220 -10.87 4.25 -8.01
C CYS A 220 -9.69 3.38 -7.56
N TYR A 221 -9.01 2.66 -8.44
CA TYR A 221 -7.81 1.92 -8.08
C TYR A 221 -6.57 2.82 -8.07
N GLY A 222 -6.56 3.86 -8.90
CA GLY A 222 -5.53 4.89 -8.89
C GLY A 222 -5.74 5.98 -7.84
N ALA A 223 -6.99 6.34 -7.54
CA ALA A 223 -7.38 7.28 -6.50
C ALA A 223 -8.53 6.72 -5.66
N ALA A 224 -8.19 6.04 -4.55
CA ALA A 224 -9.14 5.29 -3.73
C ALA A 224 -10.28 6.14 -3.17
N ALA A 225 -10.08 7.45 -2.98
CA ALA A 225 -11.13 8.36 -2.53
C ALA A 225 -12.33 8.41 -3.52
N ARG A 226 -12.14 8.00 -4.78
CA ARG A 226 -13.20 7.96 -5.80
C ARG A 226 -14.11 6.74 -5.73
N ALA A 227 -13.77 5.72 -4.95
CA ALA A 227 -14.58 4.51 -4.86
C ALA A 227 -15.99 4.82 -4.33
N SER A 228 -17.03 4.54 -5.12
CA SER A 228 -18.42 4.75 -4.70
C SER A 228 -18.94 3.68 -3.72
N ASN A 229 -18.18 2.60 -3.54
CA ASN A 229 -18.50 1.47 -2.67
C ASN A 229 -17.23 0.92 -2.01
N LEU A 230 -17.20 0.97 -0.70
CA LEU A 230 -16.16 0.50 0.22
C LEU A 230 -16.59 -0.76 1.01
N ARG A 231 -17.83 -1.26 0.84
CA ARG A 231 -18.35 -2.47 1.52
C ARG A 231 -17.44 -3.65 1.22
N GLY A 232 -17.22 -4.48 2.23
CA GLY A 232 -16.40 -5.70 2.11
C GLY A 232 -14.91 -5.45 1.95
N LEU A 233 -14.43 -4.20 2.11
CA LEU A 233 -13.01 -3.93 2.29
C LEU A 233 -12.51 -4.51 3.63
N PRO A 234 -11.21 -4.83 3.71
CA PRO A 234 -10.62 -5.36 4.94
C PRO A 234 -10.68 -4.34 6.08
N SER A 235 -10.54 -4.84 7.32
CA SER A 235 -10.36 -3.98 8.50
C SER A 235 -9.27 -2.93 8.20
N THR A 236 -9.48 -1.70 8.65
CA THR A 236 -8.63 -0.58 8.21
C THR A 236 -8.03 0.15 9.39
N TYR A 237 -6.71 0.29 9.37
CA TYR A 237 -6.00 1.27 10.20
C TYR A 237 -5.63 2.46 9.32
N LEU A 238 -5.93 3.68 9.78
CA LEU A 238 -5.43 4.91 9.19
C LEU A 238 -4.76 5.78 10.23
N ASP A 239 -3.68 6.45 9.84
CA ASP A 239 -3.23 7.62 10.60
C ASP A 239 -2.76 8.77 9.73
N VAL A 240 -2.80 9.98 10.27
CA VAL A 240 -2.43 11.20 9.54
C VAL A 240 -2.06 12.31 10.51
N GLY A 241 -1.17 13.21 10.10
CA GLY A 241 -0.86 14.43 10.86
C GLY A 241 -1.93 15.51 10.69
N SER A 242 -2.17 16.32 11.72
CA SER A 242 -3.11 17.45 11.60
C SER A 242 -2.56 18.62 10.77
N LEU A 243 -1.26 18.64 10.48
CA LEU A 243 -0.60 19.58 9.57
C LEU A 243 -0.20 18.88 8.26
N ASP A 244 -1.01 17.92 7.83
CA ASP A 244 -0.85 17.19 6.58
C ASP A 244 -1.98 17.57 5.62
N ILE A 245 -1.65 17.81 4.35
CA ILE A 245 -2.64 18.15 3.33
C ILE A 245 -3.66 17.02 3.07
N PHE A 246 -3.33 15.79 3.47
CA PHE A 246 -4.19 14.60 3.33
C PHE A 246 -5.12 14.36 4.53
N VAL A 247 -5.11 15.22 5.56
CA VAL A 247 -5.91 15.01 6.78
C VAL A 247 -7.40 14.89 6.50
N HIS A 248 -7.95 15.77 5.66
CA HIS A 248 -9.38 15.78 5.36
C HIS A 248 -9.78 14.55 4.53
N ASP A 249 -8.98 14.18 3.53
CA ASP A 249 -9.24 13.01 2.67
C ASP A 249 -9.16 11.71 3.48
N THR A 250 -8.19 11.62 4.40
CA THR A 250 -8.04 10.46 5.29
C THR A 250 -9.25 10.31 6.22
N VAL A 251 -9.72 11.43 6.80
CA VAL A 251 -10.90 11.44 7.68
C VAL A 251 -12.17 11.13 6.89
N ASP A 252 -12.36 11.67 5.69
CA ASP A 252 -13.53 11.35 4.84
C ASP A 252 -13.56 9.86 4.47
N TYR A 253 -12.43 9.32 4.04
CA TYR A 253 -12.34 7.91 3.66
C TYR A 253 -12.65 6.98 4.84
N ALA A 254 -12.12 7.29 6.03
CA ALA A 254 -12.44 6.59 7.27
C ALA A 254 -13.94 6.65 7.61
N GLN A 255 -14.56 7.82 7.49
CA GLN A 255 -16.00 7.98 7.72
C GLN A 255 -16.84 7.15 6.76
N ARG A 256 -16.46 7.09 5.49
CA ARG A 256 -17.16 6.30 4.48
C ARG A 256 -17.02 4.80 4.73
N LEU A 257 -15.83 4.33 5.10
CA LEU A 257 -15.61 2.95 5.54
C LEU A 257 -16.55 2.58 6.71
N MET A 258 -16.64 3.45 7.72
CA MET A 258 -17.54 3.24 8.88
C MET A 258 -19.02 3.21 8.48
N ARG A 259 -19.47 4.12 7.60
CA ARG A 259 -20.85 4.12 7.07
C ARG A 259 -21.20 2.81 6.35
N GLU A 260 -20.19 2.14 5.81
CA GLU A 260 -20.32 0.88 5.08
C GLU A 260 -20.04 -0.36 5.95
N ASN A 261 -19.95 -0.18 7.27
CA ASN A 261 -19.72 -1.22 8.29
C ASN A 261 -18.37 -1.94 8.15
N VAL A 262 -17.34 -1.25 7.67
CA VAL A 262 -15.95 -1.73 7.76
C VAL A 262 -15.38 -1.35 9.14
N GLU A 263 -14.65 -2.27 9.77
CA GLU A 263 -13.92 -1.97 11.01
C GLU A 263 -12.80 -0.96 10.74
N VAL A 264 -12.78 0.15 11.49
CA VAL A 264 -11.85 1.25 11.28
C VAL A 264 -11.21 1.68 12.60
N GLU A 265 -9.88 1.81 12.58
CA GLU A 265 -9.10 2.53 13.57
C GLU A 265 -8.47 3.76 12.89
N LEU A 266 -8.76 4.96 13.41
CA LEU A 266 -8.26 6.23 12.85
C LEU A 266 -7.52 7.03 13.92
N HIS A 267 -6.29 7.44 13.61
CA HIS A 267 -5.51 8.38 14.43
C HIS A 267 -5.24 9.68 13.69
N VAL A 268 -5.60 10.81 14.31
CA VAL A 268 -5.18 12.15 13.85
C VAL A 268 -4.17 12.70 14.84
N TRP A 269 -2.91 12.73 14.42
CA TRP A 269 -1.79 13.17 15.26
C TRP A 269 -1.68 14.69 15.24
N PRO A 270 -1.84 15.39 16.38
CA PRO A 270 -1.88 16.84 16.36
C PRO A 270 -0.48 17.44 16.16
N ARG A 271 -0.43 18.57 15.44
CA ARG A 271 0.75 19.43 15.24
C ARG A 271 1.93 18.79 14.48
N VAL A 272 1.71 17.67 13.81
CA VAL A 272 2.77 17.01 13.03
C VAL A 272 2.44 17.06 11.53
N PRO A 273 3.44 17.31 10.67
CA PRO A 273 3.27 17.37 9.22
C PRO A 273 3.37 15.99 8.57
N HIS A 274 3.30 15.93 7.24
CA HIS A 274 3.50 14.69 6.48
C HIS A 274 4.85 14.02 6.77
N GLY A 275 4.88 12.70 6.95
CA GLY A 275 6.13 11.94 7.18
C GLY A 275 6.89 12.31 8.46
N PHE A 276 6.18 12.79 9.48
CA PHE A 276 6.77 13.30 10.73
C PHE A 276 7.61 12.27 11.49
N GLU A 277 7.29 10.98 11.41
CA GLU A 277 8.10 9.93 12.04
C GLU A 277 9.47 9.77 11.38
N GLY A 278 9.58 10.01 10.07
CA GLY A 278 10.87 9.99 9.37
C GLY A 278 11.71 11.23 9.67
N LEU A 279 11.07 12.39 9.82
CA LEU A 279 11.74 13.67 10.05
C LEU A 279 12.20 13.86 11.51
N ALA A 280 11.38 13.44 12.47
CA ALA A 280 11.62 13.63 13.89
C ALA A 280 11.12 12.43 14.72
N PRO A 281 11.72 11.24 14.55
CA PRO A 281 11.28 9.99 15.18
C PRO A 281 11.27 10.04 16.72
N GLN A 282 12.10 10.89 17.31
CA GLN A 282 12.26 11.05 18.75
C GLN A 282 11.09 11.80 19.42
N THR A 283 10.26 12.49 18.64
CA THR A 283 9.12 13.27 19.14
C THR A 283 8.07 12.36 19.77
N ARG A 284 7.24 12.95 20.66
CA ARG A 284 6.13 12.22 21.30
C ARG A 284 5.23 11.54 20.25
N TYR A 285 4.77 12.30 19.26
CA TYR A 285 3.86 11.77 18.24
C TYR A 285 4.56 10.82 17.27
N GLY A 286 5.82 11.06 16.90
CA GLY A 286 6.62 10.08 16.13
C GLY A 286 6.67 8.71 16.80
N LYS A 287 6.99 8.67 18.10
CA LYS A 287 7.01 7.43 18.89
C LYS A 287 5.63 6.79 19.03
N MET A 288 4.58 7.58 19.29
CA MET A 288 3.22 7.06 19.44
C MET A 288 2.69 6.47 18.14
N ALA A 289 2.89 7.15 17.00
CA ALA A 289 2.46 6.67 15.70
C ALA A 289 3.16 5.37 15.31
N MET A 290 4.49 5.30 15.48
CA MET A 290 5.25 4.06 15.22
C MET A 290 4.79 2.91 16.11
N LYS A 291 4.58 3.16 17.42
CA LYS A 291 4.07 2.14 18.34
C LYS A 291 2.68 1.62 17.92
N SER A 292 1.81 2.53 17.48
CA SER A 292 0.46 2.23 17.01
C SER A 292 0.51 1.35 15.75
N ARG A 293 1.26 1.79 14.73
CA ARG A 293 1.48 1.05 13.48
C ARG A 293 2.05 -0.35 13.73
N ASP A 294 3.06 -0.48 14.59
CA ASP A 294 3.66 -1.77 14.93
C ASP A 294 2.71 -2.68 15.71
N ALA A 295 1.85 -2.12 16.58
CA ALA A 295 0.83 -2.88 17.29
C ALA A 295 -0.22 -3.43 16.31
N THR A 296 -0.64 -2.63 15.34
CA THR A 296 -1.53 -3.04 14.25
C THR A 296 -0.92 -4.15 13.39
N VAL A 297 0.38 -4.08 13.08
CA VAL A 297 1.07 -5.16 12.34
C VAL A 297 1.13 -6.45 13.18
N ARG A 298 1.39 -6.34 14.50
CA ARG A 298 1.40 -7.51 15.40
C ARG A 298 0.02 -8.14 15.61
N SER A 299 -1.06 -7.40 15.37
CA SER A 299 -2.42 -7.90 15.55
C SER A 299 -2.96 -8.70 14.36
N LEU A 300 -2.19 -8.82 13.27
CA LEU A 300 -2.48 -9.72 12.15
C LEU A 300 -2.33 -11.18 12.57
#